data_AF-A0A1B4XED0-F1
#
_entry.id   AF-A0A1B4XED0-F1
#
_cell.length_a   1.000
_cell.length_b   1.000
_cell.length_c   1.000
_cell.angle_alpha   90.00
_cell.angle_beta   90.00
_cell.angle_gamma   90.00
#
_symmetry.space_group_name_H-M   'P 1'
#
loop_
_entity.id
_entity.type
_entity.pdbx_description
1 polymer ?
#
loop_
_entity_poly.entity_id
_entity_poly.type
_entity_poly.pdbx_seq_one_letter_code
_entity_poly.pdbx_strand_id
1 'polypeptide(L)'
;MKDESIENHDTITEERATGLVAIIQAVPRLLVPLFALFFLSFALLYASSAIIEFIKPILSEGDLTSGLVKGVHMGVVALAVYELAQVVHQEYDKSGKPSDAIRRIRRSVTRFASVVFVALVLESLIMVIKYSQQDLAGFLYYPVAIIASASLLLMSLGVFIKLSSSDTLEDTSSTAANS
;
A
#
# COMPACT_ATOMS: atom_id res chain seq x y z
N MET A 1 -46.14 -30.08 -33.82
CA MET A 1 -46.20 -29.72 -32.38
C MET A 1 -44.92 -30.21 -31.71
N LYS A 2 -43.78 -29.64 -32.10
CA LYS A 2 -42.42 -29.91 -31.63
C LYS A 2 -41.61 -28.69 -32.07
N ASP A 3 -41.63 -27.64 -31.27
CA ASP A 3 -40.72 -26.49 -31.45
C ASP A 3 -40.64 -25.60 -30.20
N GLU A 4 -41.60 -25.74 -29.27
CA GLU A 4 -41.66 -24.90 -28.05
C GLU A 4 -40.62 -25.25 -26.97
N SER A 5 -39.89 -26.38 -27.10
CA SER A 5 -38.95 -26.85 -26.08
C SER A 5 -37.50 -26.40 -26.29
N ILE A 6 -37.15 -25.85 -27.46
CA ILE A 6 -35.77 -25.44 -27.78
C ILE A 6 -35.56 -23.95 -27.48
N GLU A 7 -36.58 -23.11 -27.64
CA GLU A 7 -36.52 -21.65 -27.40
C GLU A 7 -36.40 -21.26 -25.90
N ASN A 8 -36.84 -22.15 -24.99
CA ASN A 8 -36.79 -21.92 -23.55
C ASN A 8 -35.42 -22.24 -22.92
N HIS A 9 -34.52 -22.93 -23.64
CA HIS A 9 -33.20 -23.29 -23.09
C HIS A 9 -32.15 -22.19 -23.30
N ASP A 10 -32.25 -21.45 -24.41
CA ASP A 10 -31.31 -20.37 -24.74
C ASP A 10 -31.58 -19.09 -23.92
N THR A 11 -32.85 -18.79 -23.65
CA THR A 11 -33.28 -17.61 -22.86
C THR A 11 -32.84 -17.66 -21.39
N ILE A 12 -32.91 -18.83 -20.74
CA ILE A 12 -32.48 -19.02 -19.34
C ILE A 12 -30.94 -18.93 -19.20
N THR A 13 -30.21 -19.30 -20.25
CA THR A 13 -28.74 -19.32 -20.24
C THR A 13 -28.16 -17.91 -20.41
N GLU A 14 -28.77 -17.06 -21.25
CA GLU A 14 -28.39 -15.64 -21.40
C GLU A 14 -28.77 -14.77 -20.17
N GLU A 15 -29.91 -15.04 -19.54
CA GLU A 15 -30.36 -14.28 -18.35
C GLU A 15 -29.41 -14.52 -17.14
N ARG A 16 -28.96 -15.76 -16.95
CA ARG A 16 -27.95 -16.11 -15.92
C ARG A 16 -26.58 -15.51 -16.23
N ALA A 17 -26.14 -15.52 -17.48
CA ALA A 17 -24.86 -14.94 -17.88
C ALA A 17 -24.82 -13.42 -17.60
N THR A 18 -25.94 -12.73 -17.88
CA THR A 18 -26.08 -11.29 -17.65
C THR A 18 -26.09 -10.94 -16.15
N GLY A 19 -26.80 -11.72 -15.34
CA GLY A 19 -26.83 -11.54 -13.88
C GLY A 19 -25.47 -11.76 -13.21
N LEU A 20 -24.70 -12.77 -13.64
CA LEU A 20 -23.36 -13.04 -13.11
C LEU A 20 -22.36 -11.93 -13.48
N VAL A 21 -22.40 -11.43 -14.70
CA VAL A 21 -21.54 -10.32 -15.15
C VAL A 21 -21.88 -9.03 -14.38
N ALA A 22 -23.16 -8.76 -14.13
CA ALA A 22 -23.59 -7.60 -13.33
C ALA A 22 -23.06 -7.66 -11.89
N ILE A 23 -23.09 -8.83 -11.25
CA ILE A 23 -22.53 -9.02 -9.89
C ILE A 23 -21.01 -8.84 -9.90
N ILE A 24 -20.32 -9.44 -10.87
CA ILE A 24 -18.85 -9.32 -11.00
C ILE A 24 -18.42 -7.86 -11.18
N GLN A 25 -19.21 -7.04 -11.89
CA GLN A 25 -18.92 -5.62 -12.07
C GLN A 25 -19.35 -4.74 -10.88
N ALA A 26 -20.36 -5.16 -10.11
CA ALA A 26 -20.82 -4.43 -8.93
C ALA A 26 -19.85 -4.54 -7.74
N VAL A 27 -19.15 -5.67 -7.59
CA VAL A 27 -18.26 -5.92 -6.44
C VAL A 27 -17.12 -4.89 -6.32
N PRO A 28 -16.29 -4.63 -7.34
CA PRO A 28 -15.22 -3.62 -7.25
C PRO A 28 -15.77 -2.20 -7.12
N ARG A 29 -16.93 -1.93 -7.73
CA ARG A 29 -17.58 -0.62 -7.73
C ARG A 29 -17.99 -0.16 -6.34
N LEU A 30 -18.35 -1.10 -5.46
CA LEU A 30 -18.71 -0.80 -4.07
C LEU A 30 -17.54 -0.99 -3.11
N LEU A 31 -16.80 -2.09 -3.23
CA LEU A 31 -15.75 -2.45 -2.25
C LEU A 31 -14.57 -1.49 -2.27
N VAL A 32 -14.10 -1.07 -3.43
CA VAL A 32 -12.89 -0.25 -3.54
C VAL A 32 -13.05 1.13 -2.89
N PRO A 33 -14.11 1.92 -3.16
CA PRO A 33 -14.30 3.20 -2.47
C PRO A 33 -14.54 3.02 -0.96
N LEU A 34 -15.22 1.94 -0.53
CA LEU A 34 -15.41 1.64 0.88
C LEU A 34 -14.09 1.36 1.59
N PHE A 35 -13.21 0.56 0.98
CA PHE A 35 -11.88 0.25 1.50
C PHE A 35 -11.00 1.50 1.53
N ALA A 36 -11.01 2.31 0.47
CA ALA A 36 -10.28 3.58 0.44
C ALA A 36 -10.74 4.54 1.56
N LEU A 37 -12.05 4.66 1.78
CA LEU A 37 -12.61 5.48 2.85
C LEU A 37 -12.22 4.93 4.22
N PHE A 38 -12.26 3.61 4.40
CA PHE A 38 -11.82 2.94 5.63
C PHE A 38 -10.36 3.29 5.97
N PHE A 39 -9.41 3.13 5.04
CA PHE A 39 -8.01 3.51 5.32
C PHE A 39 -7.84 5.01 5.52
N LEU A 40 -8.58 5.85 4.79
CA LEU A 40 -8.54 7.29 4.98
C LEU A 40 -9.01 7.68 6.39
N SER A 41 -10.09 7.07 6.89
CA SER A 41 -10.53 7.25 8.27
C SER A 41 -9.44 6.84 9.26
N PHE A 42 -8.86 5.64 9.11
CA PHE A 42 -7.76 5.21 9.98
C PHE A 42 -6.56 6.15 9.94
N ALA A 43 -6.18 6.64 8.76
CA ALA A 43 -5.10 7.61 8.62
C ALA A 43 -5.38 8.89 9.42
N LEU A 44 -6.61 9.42 9.35
CA LEU A 44 -7.03 10.60 10.12
C LEU A 44 -7.07 10.33 11.63
N LEU A 45 -7.52 9.15 12.05
CA LEU A 45 -7.51 8.74 13.46
C LEU A 45 -6.06 8.66 13.99
N TYR A 46 -5.15 8.03 13.26
CA TYR A 46 -3.74 7.96 13.64
C TYR A 46 -3.07 9.34 13.62
N ALA A 47 -3.38 10.19 12.64
CA ALA A 47 -2.85 11.55 12.57
C ALA A 47 -3.31 12.40 13.76
N SER A 48 -4.59 12.28 14.14
CA SER A 48 -5.14 12.95 15.32
C SER A 48 -4.51 12.42 16.61
N SER A 49 -4.34 11.10 16.69
CA SER A 49 -3.66 10.44 17.82
C SER A 49 -2.20 10.89 17.94
N ALA A 50 -1.50 11.11 16.83
CA ALA A 50 -0.13 11.62 16.83
C ALA A 50 -0.02 13.01 17.48
N ILE A 51 -0.97 13.90 17.20
CA ILE A 51 -1.02 15.24 17.82
C ILE A 51 -1.26 15.12 19.33
N ILE A 52 -2.19 14.25 19.74
CA ILE A 52 -2.51 14.04 21.16
C ILE A 52 -1.31 13.45 21.91
N GLU A 53 -0.68 12.41 21.37
CA GLU A 53 0.49 11.76 21.97
C GLU A 53 1.73 12.65 21.97
N PHE A 54 1.82 13.62 21.06
CA PHE A 54 2.84 14.66 21.09
C PHE A 54 2.62 15.65 22.24
N ILE A 55 1.40 16.17 22.39
CA ILE A 55 1.08 17.23 23.36
C ILE A 55 0.99 16.70 24.80
N LYS A 56 0.44 15.50 25.00
CA LYS A 56 0.13 14.96 26.33
C LYS A 56 1.35 14.86 27.27
N PRO A 57 2.52 14.34 26.86
CA PRO A 57 3.72 14.28 27.71
C PRO A 57 4.28 15.67 28.03
N ILE A 58 4.20 16.60 27.08
CA ILE A 58 4.69 17.98 27.24
C ILE A 58 3.89 18.71 28.32
N LEU A 59 2.55 18.59 28.28
CA LEU A 59 1.68 19.25 29.25
C LEU A 59 1.70 18.59 30.64
N SER A 60 1.84 17.26 30.68
CA SER A 60 1.73 16.50 31.94
C SER A 60 3.05 16.45 32.70
N GLU A 61 4.16 16.24 31.99
CA GLU A 61 5.47 15.90 32.59
C GLU A 61 6.58 16.87 32.16
N GLY A 62 6.32 17.80 31.21
CA GLY A 62 7.36 18.64 30.62
C GLY A 62 8.33 17.88 29.72
N ASP A 63 8.04 16.61 29.40
CA ASP A 63 8.92 15.74 28.63
C ASP A 63 8.70 15.91 27.12
N LEU A 64 9.44 16.84 26.54
CA LEU A 64 9.44 17.09 25.09
C LEU A 64 9.96 15.90 24.30
N THR A 65 10.96 15.16 24.81
CA THR A 65 11.57 14.05 24.08
C THR A 65 10.59 12.90 23.91
N SER A 66 9.89 12.52 24.99
CA SER A 66 8.84 11.49 24.93
C SER A 66 7.66 11.91 24.04
N GLY A 67 7.24 13.18 24.10
CA GLY A 67 6.22 13.72 23.19
C GLY A 67 6.64 13.62 21.72
N LEU A 68 7.85 14.07 21.38
CA LEU A 68 8.39 13.98 20.01
C LEU A 68 8.46 12.53 19.53
N VAL A 69 8.97 11.61 20.36
CA VAL A 69 9.09 10.19 20.00
C VAL A 69 7.73 9.57 19.71
N LYS A 70 6.75 9.75 20.60
CA LYS A 70 5.40 9.16 20.42
C LYS A 70 4.64 9.80 19.26
N GLY A 71 4.74 11.12 19.11
CA GLY A 71 4.14 11.87 18.01
C GLY A 71 4.68 11.43 16.65
N VAL A 72 6.00 11.32 16.50
CA VAL A 72 6.62 10.85 15.26
C VAL A 72 6.24 9.40 14.97
N HIS A 73 6.27 8.50 15.97
CA HIS A 73 5.86 7.11 15.80
C HIS A 73 4.43 7.00 15.22
N MET A 74 3.46 7.67 15.84
CA MET A 74 2.07 7.68 15.37
C MET A 74 1.91 8.39 14.03
N GLY A 75 2.67 9.45 13.79
CA GLY A 75 2.64 10.20 12.52
C GLY A 75 3.14 9.38 11.33
N VAL A 76 4.20 8.59 11.52
CA VAL A 76 4.73 7.67 10.51
C VAL A 76 3.71 6.58 10.18
N VAL A 77 3.05 6.02 11.20
CA VAL A 77 1.95 5.05 11.00
C VAL A 77 0.79 5.71 10.22
N ALA A 78 0.40 6.93 10.58
CA ALA A 78 -0.65 7.67 9.87
C ALA A 78 -0.31 7.87 8.39
N LEU A 79 0.96 8.22 8.09
CA LEU A 79 1.44 8.39 6.72
C LEU A 79 1.40 7.09 5.92
N ALA A 80 1.80 5.97 6.52
CA ALA A 80 1.75 4.66 5.87
C ALA A 80 0.31 4.23 5.54
N VAL A 81 -0.61 4.46 6.47
CA VAL A 81 -2.04 4.16 6.28
C VAL A 81 -2.66 5.09 5.22
N TYR A 82 -2.31 6.37 5.22
CA TYR A 82 -2.73 7.33 4.18
C TYR A 82 -2.24 6.91 2.80
N GLU A 83 -0.98 6.47 2.69
CA GLU A 83 -0.42 5.99 1.44
C GLU A 83 -1.20 4.78 0.91
N LEU A 84 -1.59 3.85 1.78
CA LEU A 84 -2.44 2.73 1.40
C LEU A 84 -3.83 3.18 0.91
N ALA A 85 -4.45 4.17 1.56
CA ALA A 85 -5.71 4.76 1.10
C ALA A 85 -5.59 5.35 -0.32
N GLN A 86 -4.49 6.06 -0.59
CA GLN A 86 -4.20 6.63 -1.91
C GLN A 86 -3.95 5.56 -2.98
N VAL A 87 -3.22 4.51 -2.63
CA VAL A 87 -2.96 3.37 -3.53
C VAL A 87 -4.26 2.70 -3.96
N VAL A 88 -5.17 2.43 -3.00
CA VAL A 88 -6.48 1.82 -3.28
C VAL A 88 -7.33 2.74 -4.17
N HIS A 89 -7.34 4.05 -3.86
CA HIS A 89 -8.11 5.02 -4.64
C HIS A 89 -7.59 5.17 -6.08
N GLN A 90 -6.27 5.16 -6.28
CA GLN A 90 -5.65 5.24 -7.61
C GLN A 90 -5.92 4.00 -8.46
N GLU A 91 -6.07 2.82 -7.86
CA GLU A 91 -6.40 1.59 -8.61
C GLU A 91 -7.86 1.58 -9.10
N TYR A 92 -8.75 2.31 -8.41
CA TYR A 92 -10.14 2.51 -8.86
C TYR A 92 -10.24 3.47 -10.04
N ASP A 93 -9.44 4.54 -10.02
CA ASP A 93 -9.56 5.68 -10.89
C ASP A 93 -8.62 5.56 -12.11
N LYS A 94 -8.91 4.66 -13.07
CA LYS A 94 -8.74 4.85 -14.55
C LYS A 94 -8.69 3.60 -15.44
N SER A 95 -9.18 3.85 -16.66
CA SER A 95 -9.29 3.05 -17.88
C SER A 95 -8.23 1.97 -18.13
N GLY A 96 -8.59 0.71 -17.90
CA GLY A 96 -8.87 -0.31 -18.94
C GLY A 96 -7.79 -0.77 -19.93
N LYS A 97 -6.63 -0.11 -20.06
CA LYS A 97 -5.58 -0.60 -20.99
C LYS A 97 -4.73 -1.70 -20.30
N PRO A 98 -4.60 -2.90 -20.89
CA PRO A 98 -3.88 -4.02 -20.28
C PRO A 98 -2.37 -3.78 -20.17
N SER A 99 -1.74 -3.07 -21.11
CA SER A 99 -0.31 -2.71 -21.06
C SER A 99 0.01 -1.75 -19.90
N ASP A 100 -0.97 -0.95 -19.46
CA ASP A 100 -0.79 -0.04 -18.34
C ASP A 100 -1.00 -0.73 -16.97
N ALA A 101 -1.63 -1.91 -16.92
CA ALA A 101 -1.94 -2.60 -15.67
C ALA A 101 -0.68 -3.06 -14.92
N ILE A 102 0.26 -3.70 -15.62
CA ILE A 102 1.54 -4.14 -15.02
C ILE A 102 2.34 -2.94 -14.53
N ARG A 103 2.37 -1.85 -15.30
CA ARG A 103 3.07 -0.60 -14.92
C ARG A 103 2.43 0.06 -13.70
N ARG A 104 1.10 0.05 -13.59
CA ARG A 104 0.34 0.56 -12.43
C ARG A 104 0.64 -0.25 -11.17
N ILE A 105 0.51 -1.58 -11.24
CA ILE A 105 0.79 -2.48 -10.12
C ILE A 105 2.23 -2.28 -9.64
N ARG A 106 3.21 -2.24 -10.55
CA ARG A 106 4.62 -1.99 -10.19
C ARG A 106 4.79 -0.66 -9.46
N ARG A 107 4.21 0.42 -9.98
CA ARG A 107 4.29 1.76 -9.35
C ARG A 107 3.65 1.75 -7.97
N SER A 108 2.47 1.15 -7.84
CA SER A 108 1.72 1.02 -6.60
C SER A 108 2.51 0.24 -5.54
N VAL A 109 2.99 -0.95 -5.89
CA VAL A 109 3.80 -1.81 -5.01
C VAL A 109 5.09 -1.11 -4.58
N THR A 110 5.82 -0.50 -5.52
CA THR A 110 7.06 0.22 -5.19
C THR A 110 6.80 1.39 -4.25
N ARG A 111 5.74 2.16 -4.49
CA ARG A 111 5.39 3.33 -3.65
C ARG A 111 4.99 2.89 -2.24
N PHE A 112 4.12 1.89 -2.14
CA PHE A 112 3.69 1.32 -0.87
C PHE A 112 4.88 0.74 -0.07
N ALA A 113 5.68 -0.12 -0.70
CA ALA A 113 6.83 -0.75 -0.06
C ALA A 113 7.85 0.29 0.43
N SER A 114 8.09 1.35 -0.35
CA SER A 114 9.01 2.43 0.06
C SER A 114 8.57 3.11 1.37
N VAL A 115 7.27 3.39 1.53
CA VAL A 115 6.75 4.00 2.77
C VAL A 115 6.84 3.04 3.95
N VAL A 116 6.56 1.75 3.74
CA VAL A 116 6.73 0.72 4.78
C VAL A 116 8.19 0.62 5.24
N PHE A 117 9.15 0.70 4.32
CA PHE A 117 10.58 0.63 4.67
C PHE A 117 11.04 1.86 5.45
N VAL A 118 10.60 3.06 5.05
CA VAL A 118 10.84 4.28 5.84
C VAL A 118 10.27 4.12 7.24
N ALA A 119 9.07 3.55 7.38
CA ALA A 119 8.47 3.31 8.69
C ALA A 119 9.28 2.34 9.56
N LEU A 120 9.73 1.21 9.00
CA LEU A 120 10.56 0.23 9.72
C LEU A 120 11.90 0.82 10.19
N VAL A 121 12.54 1.63 9.36
CA VAL A 121 13.80 2.29 9.72
C VAL A 121 13.56 3.32 10.82
N LEU A 122 12.50 4.13 10.72
CA LEU A 122 12.15 5.10 11.76
C LEU A 122 11.79 4.43 13.07
N GLU A 123 11.06 3.31 13.03
CA GLU A 123 10.71 2.52 14.21
C GLU A 123 11.96 2.02 14.93
N SER A 124 12.91 1.49 14.15
CA SER A 124 14.20 1.04 14.67
C SER A 124 15.00 2.19 15.28
N LEU A 125 15.06 3.33 14.61
CA LEU A 125 15.80 4.50 15.08
C LEU A 125 15.21 5.04 16.39
N ILE A 126 13.88 5.07 16.49
CA ILE A 126 13.17 5.42 17.72
C ILE A 126 13.53 4.45 18.86
N MET A 127 13.56 3.14 18.59
CA MET A 127 13.98 2.15 19.59
C MET A 127 15.44 2.31 20.00
N VAL A 128 16.36 2.64 19.08
CA VAL A 128 17.76 2.92 19.42
C VAL A 128 17.84 4.11 20.39
N ILE A 129 17.16 5.21 20.08
CA ILE A 129 17.17 6.41 20.93
C ILE A 129 16.59 6.07 22.31
N LYS A 130 15.46 5.36 22.35
CA LYS A 130 14.77 4.98 23.59
C LYS A 130 15.63 4.07 24.47
N TYR A 131 16.21 3.01 23.91
CA TYR A 131 17.04 2.07 24.67
C TYR A 131 18.37 2.68 25.09
N SER A 132 18.94 3.58 24.28
CA SER A 132 20.15 4.33 24.64
C SER A 132 19.92 5.25 25.85
N GLN A 133 18.78 5.94 25.91
CA GLN A 133 18.48 6.88 26.99
C GLN A 133 18.03 6.22 28.30
N GLN A 134 17.53 4.98 28.25
CA GLN A 134 17.03 4.26 29.43
C GLN A 134 18.07 3.31 30.06
N ASP A 135 19.33 3.36 29.62
CA ASP A 135 20.40 2.43 30.02
C ASP A 135 20.05 0.95 29.75
N LEU A 136 19.19 0.73 28.76
CA LEU A 136 18.72 -0.58 28.28
C LEU A 136 19.59 -1.09 27.11
N ALA A 137 20.89 -0.79 27.15
CA ALA A 137 21.82 -1.04 26.04
C ALA A 137 21.88 -2.52 25.62
N GLY A 138 21.57 -3.45 26.52
CA GLY A 138 21.47 -4.89 26.21
C GLY A 138 20.39 -5.25 25.19
N PHE A 139 19.41 -4.38 24.91
CA PHE A 139 18.32 -4.63 23.97
C PHE A 139 18.55 -4.04 22.57
N LEU A 140 19.74 -3.48 22.28
CA LEU A 140 20.04 -2.86 20.98
C LEU A 140 20.04 -3.84 19.79
N TYR A 141 20.09 -5.15 20.03
CA TYR A 141 20.02 -6.15 18.96
C TYR A 141 18.68 -6.14 18.22
N TYR A 142 17.57 -5.73 18.88
CA TYR A 142 16.26 -5.62 18.23
C TYR A 142 16.26 -4.55 17.12
N PRO A 143 16.60 -3.27 17.38
CA PRO A 143 16.72 -2.28 16.32
C PRO A 143 17.69 -2.69 15.20
N VAL A 144 18.83 -3.30 15.55
CA VAL A 144 19.81 -3.74 14.55
C VAL A 144 19.22 -4.81 13.63
N ALA A 145 18.48 -5.78 14.18
CA ALA A 145 17.82 -6.81 13.39
C ALA A 145 16.74 -6.23 12.45
N ILE A 146 16.00 -5.22 12.91
CA ILE A 146 14.97 -4.56 12.09
C ILE A 146 15.62 -3.71 10.98
N ILE A 147 16.69 -2.96 11.27
CA ILE A 147 17.44 -2.21 10.26
C ILE A 147 18.05 -3.15 9.22
N ALA A 148 18.64 -4.27 9.65
CA ALA A 148 19.18 -5.28 8.73
C ALA A 148 18.08 -5.87 7.85
N SER A 149 16.92 -6.20 8.43
CA SER A 149 15.76 -6.72 7.70
C SER A 149 15.22 -5.69 6.70
N ALA A 150 15.08 -4.43 7.10
CA ALA A 150 14.65 -3.33 6.22
C ALA A 150 15.63 -3.11 5.06
N SER A 151 16.94 -3.21 5.32
CA SER A 151 17.99 -3.11 4.29
C SER A 151 17.89 -4.25 3.27
N LEU A 152 17.64 -5.48 3.73
CA LEU A 152 17.41 -6.64 2.86
C LEU A 152 16.14 -6.48 2.03
N LEU A 153 15.04 -6.01 2.63
CA LEU A 153 13.78 -5.74 1.91
C LEU A 153 13.95 -4.64 0.85
N LEU A 154 14.66 -3.56 1.18
CA LEU A 154 15.02 -2.49 0.25
C LEU A 154 15.86 -3.02 -0.92
N MET A 155 16.86 -3.85 -0.64
CA MET A 155 17.69 -4.47 -1.66
C MET A 155 16.88 -5.42 -2.55
N SER A 156 16.00 -6.21 -1.96
CA SER A 156 15.06 -7.09 -2.69
C SER A 156 14.12 -6.27 -3.59
N LEU A 157 13.59 -5.14 -3.10
CA LEU A 157 12.76 -4.26 -3.91
C LEU A 157 13.55 -3.62 -5.06
N GLY A 158 14.80 -3.21 -4.82
CA GLY A 158 15.70 -2.69 -5.85
C GLY A 158 15.97 -3.72 -6.96
N VAL A 159 16.20 -4.98 -6.59
CA VAL A 159 16.34 -6.10 -7.54
C VAL A 159 15.03 -6.33 -8.30
N PHE A 160 13.88 -6.35 -7.61
CA PHE A 160 12.56 -6.50 -8.24
C PHE A 160 12.29 -5.40 -9.28
N ILE A 161 12.59 -4.14 -8.96
CA ILE A 161 12.44 -3.01 -9.89
C ILE A 161 13.36 -3.17 -11.10
N LYS A 162 14.62 -3.57 -10.89
CA LYS A 162 15.57 -3.80 -11.98
C LYS A 162 15.08 -4.90 -12.93
N LEU A 163 14.70 -6.05 -12.40
CA LEU A 163 14.25 -7.19 -13.20
C LEU A 163 12.95 -6.89 -13.95
N SER A 164 12.01 -6.21 -13.29
CA SER A 164 10.73 -5.83 -13.90
C SER A 164 10.83 -4.68 -14.92
N SER A 165 12.01 -4.06 -15.09
CA SER A 165 12.23 -3.00 -16.09
C SER A 165 12.76 -3.52 -17.42
N SER A 166 13.15 -4.80 -17.50
CA SER A 166 13.86 -5.40 -18.64
C SER A 166 12.99 -5.65 -19.87
N ASP A 167 11.67 -5.78 -19.71
CA ASP A 167 10.74 -6.20 -20.78
C ASP A 167 10.35 -5.08 -21.76
N THR A 168 10.94 -3.88 -21.67
CA THR A 168 10.55 -2.71 -22.48
C THR A 168 11.53 -2.38 -23.62
N LEU A 169 12.59 -3.16 -23.83
CA LEU A 169 13.64 -2.82 -24.81
C LEU A 169 13.59 -3.57 -26.15
N GLU A 170 12.58 -4.39 -26.43
CA GLU A 170 12.47 -5.09 -27.74
C GLU A 170 11.71 -4.33 -28.84
N ASP A 171 11.04 -3.21 -28.56
CA ASP A 171 10.19 -2.53 -29.55
C ASP A 171 10.90 -1.37 -30.31
N THR A 172 12.03 -0.86 -29.79
CA THR A 172 12.77 0.23 -30.44
C THR A 172 13.89 -0.23 -31.36
N SER A 173 14.38 -1.47 -31.23
CA SER A 173 15.38 -2.03 -32.14
C SER A 173 14.76 -2.50 -33.48
N SER A 174 13.48 -2.88 -33.51
CA SER A 174 12.83 -3.33 -34.74
C SER A 174 12.31 -2.19 -35.62
N THR A 175 12.10 -0.99 -35.05
CA THR A 175 11.69 0.21 -35.82
C THR A 175 12.89 0.96 -36.42
N ALA A 176 14.05 0.95 -35.76
CA ALA A 176 15.27 1.60 -36.27
C ALA A 176 16.01 0.78 -37.35
N ALA A 177 15.70 -0.51 -37.50
CA ALA A 177 16.31 -1.38 -38.50
C ALA A 177 15.59 -1.35 -39.87
N ASN A 178 14.49 -0.61 -40.00
CA ASN A 178 13.67 -0.54 -41.20
C ASN A 178 13.47 0.90 -41.72
N SER A 179 14.36 1.82 -41.31
CA SER A 179 14.42 3.23 -41.75
C SER A 179 15.78 3.56 -42.35
#